data_AF-A0A955VPB7-F1
#
_entry.id   AF-A0A955VPB7-F1
#
_cell.length_a   1.000
_cell.length_b   1.000
_cell.length_c   1.000
_cell.angle_alpha   90.00
_cell.angle_beta   90.00
_cell.angle_gamma   90.00
#
_symmetry.space_group_name_H-M   'P 1'
#
loop_
_entity.id
_entity.type
_entity.pdbx_description
1 polymer ?
#
loop_
_entity_poly.entity_id
_entity_poly.type
_entity_poly.pdbx_seq_one_letter_code
_entity_poly.pdbx_strand_id
1 'polypeptide(L)'
;MSSGSVYLVPGFFGFSELGGFNYFYRVAETLQRELRARGYRAQIVECTTLPTGSITARAERLLQHVIASGGLDGDEIHFVGHSTGGLDVRLLLTPGVVLRKSDEEERVGARTRSATMVATPHFGTPLAGFFTSA
;
A
#
# COMPACT_ATOMS: atom_id res chain seq x y z
N MET A 1 -3.21 24.80 2.28
CA MET A 1 -2.80 23.56 2.98
C MET A 1 -2.77 22.47 1.94
N SER A 2 -1.67 21.73 1.81
CA SER A 2 -1.65 20.60 0.88
C SER A 2 -2.49 19.45 1.44
N SER A 3 -3.10 18.67 0.54
CA SER A 3 -3.96 17.53 0.84
C SER A 3 -3.62 16.33 -0.03
N GLY A 4 -3.86 15.13 0.49
CA GLY A 4 -3.68 13.91 -0.28
C GLY A 4 -4.02 12.66 0.50
N SER A 5 -3.79 11.51 -0.13
CA SER A 5 -4.06 10.20 0.44
C SER A 5 -2.77 9.47 0.75
N VAL A 6 -2.70 8.84 1.92
CA VAL A 6 -1.59 7.97 2.33
C VAL A 6 -2.13 6.56 2.48
N TYR A 7 -1.63 5.64 1.65
CA TYR A 7 -2.01 4.25 1.64
C TYR A 7 -1.00 3.42 2.44
N LEU A 8 -1.46 2.81 3.52
CA LEU A 8 -0.69 1.86 4.33
C LEU A 8 -0.92 0.46 3.78
N VAL A 9 0.12 -0.15 3.20
CA VAL A 9 0.02 -1.42 2.47
C VAL A 9 0.69 -2.53 3.28
N PRO A 10 -0.07 -3.50 3.82
CA PRO A 10 0.47 -4.55 4.66
C PRO A 10 1.18 -5.63 3.83
N GLY A 11 2.07 -6.38 4.49
CA GLY A 11 2.80 -7.50 3.90
C GLY A 11 2.15 -8.87 4.12
N PHE A 12 2.97 -9.92 4.06
CA PHE A 12 2.59 -11.32 4.22
C PHE A 12 1.91 -11.53 5.58
N PHE A 13 0.80 -12.29 5.61
CA PHE A 13 -0.11 -12.36 6.76
C PHE A 13 -0.72 -11.01 7.18
N GLY A 14 -0.93 -10.10 6.23
CA GLY A 14 -1.62 -8.82 6.42
C GLY A 14 -3.10 -8.98 6.71
N PHE A 15 -3.44 -9.59 7.84
CA PHE A 15 -4.78 -9.61 8.40
C PHE A 15 -5.13 -8.18 8.85
N SER A 16 -6.26 -7.65 8.39
CA SER A 16 -6.78 -6.38 8.90
C SER A 16 -7.08 -6.50 10.40
N GLU A 17 -7.59 -7.66 10.81
CA GLU A 17 -7.78 -8.07 12.20
C GLU A 17 -7.56 -9.60 12.32
N LEU A 18 -6.55 -10.03 13.08
CA LEU A 18 -6.43 -11.43 13.52
C LEU A 18 -6.56 -11.45 15.04
N GLY A 19 -7.67 -11.95 15.57
CA GLY A 19 -7.88 -12.06 17.03
C GLY A 19 -7.82 -10.72 17.80
N GLY A 20 -8.15 -9.61 17.15
CA GLY A 20 -8.08 -8.26 17.75
C GLY A 20 -6.76 -7.50 17.52
N PHE A 21 -5.80 -8.08 16.80
CA PHE A 21 -4.58 -7.37 16.41
C PHE A 21 -4.78 -6.62 15.09
N ASN A 22 -4.73 -5.28 15.14
CA ASN A 22 -4.65 -4.40 13.96
C ASN A 22 -3.19 -4.35 13.46
N TYR A 23 -2.98 -4.66 12.18
CA TYR A 23 -1.66 -4.64 11.53
C TYR A 23 -0.93 -3.30 11.68
N PHE A 24 -1.65 -2.19 11.55
CA PHE A 24 -1.16 -0.82 11.64
C PHE A 24 -1.60 -0.16 12.95
N TYR A 25 -1.51 -0.90 14.06
CA TYR A 25 -1.93 -0.41 15.39
C TYR A 25 -1.39 0.99 15.70
N ARG A 26 -2.30 1.96 15.82
CA ARG A 26 -2.06 3.40 16.10
C ARG A 26 -1.21 4.14 15.05
N VAL A 27 -0.87 3.52 13.92
CA VAL A 27 -0.06 4.13 12.87
C VAL A 27 -0.85 5.21 12.15
N ALA A 28 -2.09 4.93 11.74
CA ALA A 28 -2.92 5.92 11.05
C ALA A 28 -3.20 7.16 11.91
N GLU A 29 -3.59 6.98 13.18
CA GLU A 29 -3.82 8.08 14.12
C GLU A 29 -2.56 8.93 14.33
N THR A 30 -1.41 8.28 14.47
CA THR A 30 -0.13 8.95 14.66
C THR A 30 0.24 9.74 13.40
N LEU A 31 0.20 9.13 12.23
CA LEU A 31 0.50 9.80 10.97
C LEU A 31 -0.44 10.98 10.71
N GLN A 32 -1.74 10.80 10.93
CA GLN A 32 -2.72 11.87 10.73
C GLN A 32 -2.45 13.07 11.65
N ARG A 33 -2.17 12.82 12.95
CA ARG A 33 -1.81 13.87 13.91
C ARG A 33 -0.54 14.60 13.50
N GLU A 34 0.51 13.84 13.18
CA GLU A 34 1.84 14.36 12.85
C GLU A 34 1.85 15.16 11.53
N LEU A 35 1.12 14.70 10.51
CA LEU A 35 0.98 15.41 9.24
C LEU A 35 0.16 16.69 9.41
N ARG A 36 -0.93 16.64 10.18
CA ARG A 36 -1.76 17.81 10.47
C ARG A 36 -0.97 18.89 11.21
N ALA A 37 -0.15 18.50 12.19
CA ALA A 37 0.74 19.44 12.91
C ALA A 37 1.75 20.14 11.99
N ARG A 38 2.09 19.50 10.86
CA ARG A 38 2.96 20.05 9.80
C ARG A 38 2.19 20.75 8.68
N GLY A 39 0.88 20.97 8.84
CA GLY A 39 0.04 21.68 7.86
C GLY A 39 -0.42 20.85 6.66
N TYR A 40 -0.27 19.52 6.72
CA TYR A 40 -0.67 18.58 5.67
C TYR A 40 -1.94 17.82 6.08
N ARG A 41 -2.99 17.87 5.25
CA ARG A 41 -4.25 17.13 5.50
C ARG A 41 -4.24 15.82 4.72
N ALA A 42 -3.93 14.74 5.42
CA ALA A 42 -3.93 13.40 4.83
C ALA A 42 -5.19 12.61 5.18
N GLN A 43 -5.79 11.98 4.16
CA GLN A 43 -6.65 10.81 4.34
C GLN A 43 -5.72 9.58 4.46
N ILE A 44 -5.69 8.95 5.62
CA ILE A 44 -4.92 7.71 5.81
C ILE A 44 -5.85 6.54 5.49
N VAL A 45 -5.44 5.69 4.55
CA VAL A 45 -6.16 4.50 4.12
C VAL A 45 -5.35 3.27 4.48
N GLU A 46 -5.84 2.48 5.43
CA GLU A 46 -5.29 1.16 5.74
C GLU A 46 -5.80 0.15 4.73
N CYS A 47 -4.92 -0.33 3.84
CA CYS A 47 -5.29 -1.29 2.82
C CYS A 47 -5.35 -2.70 3.41
N THR A 48 -6.27 -3.50 2.88
CA THR A 48 -6.29 -4.96 3.09
C THR A 48 -5.57 -5.65 1.95
N THR A 49 -4.94 -6.80 2.22
CA THR A 49 -4.21 -7.57 1.20
C THR A 49 -4.73 -9.01 1.11
N LEU A 50 -4.25 -9.74 0.10
CA LEU A 50 -4.47 -11.19 -0.03
C LEU A 50 -3.29 -11.89 0.65
N PRO A 51 -3.45 -12.49 1.85
CA PRO A 51 -2.32 -12.90 2.69
C PRO A 51 -1.30 -13.83 2.00
N THR A 52 -1.80 -14.71 1.13
CA THR A 52 -1.01 -15.68 0.36
C THR A 52 -1.14 -15.47 -1.16
N GLY A 53 -1.73 -14.34 -1.57
CA GLY A 53 -1.88 -14.01 -2.99
C GLY A 53 -0.54 -13.69 -3.64
N SER A 54 -0.44 -13.89 -4.96
CA SER A 54 0.70 -13.44 -5.74
C SER A 54 0.85 -11.92 -5.66
N ILE A 55 2.06 -11.40 -5.87
CA ILE A 55 2.31 -9.95 -5.87
C ILE A 55 1.43 -9.25 -6.90
N THR A 56 1.17 -9.86 -8.06
CA THR A 56 0.25 -9.31 -9.08
C THR A 56 -1.18 -9.17 -8.55
N ALA A 57 -1.76 -10.23 -7.97
CA ALA A 57 -3.12 -10.17 -7.43
C ALA A 57 -3.24 -9.17 -6.27
N ARG A 58 -2.18 -9.02 -5.48
CA ARG A 58 -2.12 -8.05 -4.37
C ARG A 58 -1.96 -6.62 -4.86
N ALA A 59 -1.16 -6.38 -5.89
CA ALA A 59 -1.04 -5.06 -6.52
C ALA A 59 -2.37 -4.64 -7.16
N GLU A 60 -3.10 -5.57 -7.80
CA GLU A 60 -4.45 -5.30 -8.30
C GLU A 60 -5.42 -4.95 -7.16
N ARG A 61 -5.38 -5.69 -6.04
CA ARG A 61 -6.15 -5.35 -4.83
C ARG A 61 -5.81 -3.97 -4.30
N LEU A 62 -4.53 -3.59 -4.28
CA LEU A 62 -4.08 -2.27 -3.87
C LEU A 62 -4.65 -1.18 -4.80
N LEU A 63 -4.60 -1.40 -6.11
CA LEU A 63 -5.21 -0.49 -7.09
C LEU A 63 -6.71 -0.27 -6.80
N GLN A 64 -7.44 -1.35 -6.50
CA GLN A 64 -8.86 -1.26 -6.13
C GLN A 64 -9.09 -0.42 -4.88
N HIS A 65 -8.24 -0.53 -3.85
CA HIS A 65 -8.31 0.32 -2.65
C HIS A 65 -8.09 1.80 -2.99
N VAL A 66 -7.13 2.10 -3.87
CA VAL A 66 -6.86 3.48 -4.31
C VAL A 66 -8.08 4.06 -5.02
N ILE A 67 -8.68 3.30 -5.94
CA ILE A 67 -9.88 3.75 -6.67
C ILE A 67 -11.08 3.91 -5.73
N ALA A 68 -11.38 2.90 -4.92
CA ALA A 68 -12.56 2.89 -4.05
C ALA A 68 -12.54 3.98 -2.97
N SER A 69 -11.34 4.44 -2.58
CA SER A 69 -11.15 5.53 -1.62
C SER A 69 -11.11 6.93 -2.26
N GLY A 70 -11.28 7.05 -3.59
CA GLY A 70 -11.23 8.33 -4.30
C GLY A 70 -9.80 8.85 -4.52
N GLY A 71 -8.78 8.00 -4.49
CA GLY A 71 -7.38 8.41 -4.63
C GLY A 71 -7.06 9.11 -5.96
N LEU A 72 -7.87 8.87 -7.00
CA LEU A 72 -7.75 9.54 -8.30
C LEU A 72 -8.45 10.90 -8.36
N ASP A 73 -9.28 11.23 -7.37
CA ASP A 73 -9.99 12.50 -7.23
C ASP A 73 -9.21 13.51 -6.37
N GLY A 74 -8.32 13.02 -5.50
CA GLY A 74 -7.44 13.83 -4.66
C GLY A 74 -6.22 14.41 -5.37
N ASP A 75 -5.49 15.29 -4.69
CA ASP A 75 -4.34 16.00 -5.27
C ASP A 75 -3.08 15.12 -5.35
N GLU A 76 -2.73 14.43 -4.25
CA GLU A 76 -1.46 13.70 -4.10
C GLU A 76 -1.67 12.29 -3.52
N ILE A 77 -0.95 11.31 -4.05
CA ILE A 77 -0.92 9.93 -3.54
C ILE A 77 0.43 9.63 -2.90
N HIS A 78 0.40 9.01 -1.73
CA HIS A 78 1.59 8.49 -1.05
C HIS A 78 1.35 7.03 -0.65
N PHE A 79 2.40 6.21 -0.77
CA PHE A 79 2.36 4.82 -0.31
C PHE A 79 3.37 4.58 0.81
N VAL A 80 2.97 3.76 1.78
CA VAL A 80 3.85 3.15 2.77
C VAL A 80 3.65 1.65 2.71
N GLY A 81 4.58 0.95 2.05
CA GLY A 81 4.56 -0.50 1.94
C GLY A 81 5.39 -1.15 3.03
N HIS A 82 4.78 -1.95 3.90
CA HIS A 82 5.48 -2.72 4.92
C HIS A 82 5.70 -4.16 4.45
N SER A 83 6.90 -4.71 4.70
CA SER A 83 7.26 -6.08 4.34
C SER A 83 6.95 -6.33 2.85
N THR A 84 6.27 -7.42 2.48
CA THR A 84 5.91 -7.70 1.09
C THR A 84 4.93 -6.68 0.49
N GLY A 85 4.25 -5.85 1.29
CA GLY A 85 3.37 -4.79 0.80
C GLY A 85 4.13 -3.75 -0.03
N GLY A 86 5.42 -3.55 0.25
CA GLY A 86 6.27 -2.72 -0.59
C GLY A 86 6.53 -3.30 -1.99
N LEU A 87 6.42 -4.63 -2.17
CA LEU A 87 6.47 -5.23 -3.51
C LEU A 87 5.18 -4.98 -4.28
N ASP A 88 4.02 -4.97 -3.60
CA ASP A 88 2.72 -4.65 -4.19
C ASP A 88 2.73 -3.21 -4.72
N VAL A 89 3.21 -2.27 -3.89
CA VAL A 89 3.39 -0.85 -4.27
C VAL A 89 4.36 -0.74 -5.44
N ARG A 90 5.51 -1.41 -5.38
CA ARG A 90 6.53 -1.33 -6.44
C ARG A 90 5.99 -1.86 -7.77
N LEU A 91 5.21 -2.94 -7.76
CA LEU A 91 4.58 -3.46 -8.96
C LEU A 91 3.52 -2.49 -9.50
N LEU A 92 2.63 -1.97 -8.65
CA LEU A 92 1.60 -1.00 -9.04
C LEU A 92 2.19 0.25 -9.70
N LEU A 93 3.33 0.74 -9.20
CA LEU A 93 3.98 1.94 -9.70
C LEU A 93 4.95 1.67 -10.87
N THR A 94 5.02 0.44 -11.37
CA THR A 94 5.89 0.12 -12.51
C THR A 94 5.29 0.71 -13.79
N PRO A 95 6.02 1.57 -14.54
CA PRO A 95 5.51 2.14 -15.78
C PRO A 95 5.07 1.06 -16.78
N GLY A 96 3.88 1.22 -17.36
CA GLY A 96 3.32 0.26 -18.31
C GLY A 96 2.87 -1.07 -17.72
N VAL A 97 2.80 -1.20 -16.39
CA VAL A 97 2.17 -2.37 -15.76
C VAL A 97 0.69 -2.44 -16.14
N VAL A 98 0.19 -3.65 -16.42
CA VAL A 98 -1.22 -3.90 -16.70
C VAL A 98 -1.74 -4.86 -15.63
N LEU A 99 -2.41 -4.31 -14.61
CA LEU A 99 -3.10 -5.08 -13.58
C LEU A 99 -4.57 -5.27 -13.95
N ARG A 100 -5.15 -4.30 -14.65
CA ARG A 100 -6.52 -4.32 -15.19
C ARG A 100 -6.53 -3.79 -16.61
N LYS A 101 -7.62 -4.03 -17.34
CA LYS A 101 -7.82 -3.47 -18.70
C LYS A 101 -8.28 -2.00 -18.62
N SER A 102 -7.48 -1.15 -17.99
CA SER A 102 -7.73 0.29 -17.79
C SER A 102 -6.40 1.07 -17.82
N ASP A 103 -6.45 2.39 -17.65
CA ASP A 103 -5.29 3.28 -17.49
C ASP A 103 -5.08 3.72 -16.02
N GLU A 104 -5.77 3.04 -15.09
CA GLU A 104 -5.85 3.47 -13.69
C GLU A 104 -4.49 3.41 -13.00
N GLU A 105 -3.65 2.42 -13.34
CA GLU A 105 -2.28 2.25 -12.84
C GLU A 105 -1.39 3.44 -13.20
N GLU A 106 -1.43 3.88 -14.46
CA GLU A 106 -0.66 5.02 -14.95
C GLU A 106 -1.12 6.31 -14.25
N ARG A 107 -2.43 6.48 -14.06
CA ARG A 107 -3.00 7.63 -13.34
C ARG A 107 -2.60 7.63 -11.87
N VAL A 108 -2.57 6.47 -11.20
CA VAL A 108 -2.04 6.34 -9.83
C VAL A 108 -0.55 6.69 -9.81
N GLY A 109 0.24 6.15 -10.74
CA GLY A 109 1.66 6.44 -10.89
C GLY A 109 1.94 7.93 -11.03
N ALA A 110 1.24 8.62 -11.94
CA ALA A 110 1.38 10.04 -12.20
C ALA A 110 1.04 10.94 -10.99
N ARG A 111 0.11 10.51 -10.14
CA ARG A 111 -0.26 11.23 -8.91
C ARG A 111 0.59 10.87 -7.69
N THR A 112 1.42 9.83 -7.79
CA THR A 112 2.22 9.36 -6.66
C THR A 112 3.41 10.30 -6.42
N ARG A 113 3.44 10.91 -5.24
CA ARG A 113 4.52 11.80 -4.79
C ARG A 113 5.62 11.07 -4.04
N SER A 114 5.29 10.00 -3.34
CA SER A 114 6.26 9.19 -2.61
C SER A 114 5.81 7.77 -2.43
N ALA A 115 6.76 6.84 -2.46
CA ALA A 115 6.55 5.46 -2.07
C ALA A 115 7.64 5.07 -1.07
N THR A 116 7.24 4.81 0.18
CA THR A 116 8.14 4.45 1.28
C THR A 116 8.07 2.95 1.53
N MET A 117 9.21 2.27 1.53
CA MET A 117 9.32 0.83 1.73
C MET A 117 9.91 0.56 3.11
N VAL A 118 9.18 -0.18 3.96
CA VAL A 118 9.59 -0.50 5.33
C VAL A 118 9.80 -2.01 5.43
N ALA A 119 11.04 -2.43 5.63
CA ALA A 119 11.42 -3.84 5.74
C ALA A 119 11.00 -4.70 4.53
N THR A 120 10.94 -4.12 3.33
CA THR A 120 10.50 -4.83 2.12
C THR A 120 11.58 -5.78 1.58
N PRO A 121 11.28 -7.06 1.34
CA PRO A 121 12.23 -8.02 0.80
C PRO A 121 12.40 -7.83 -0.71
N HIS A 122 13.05 -6.74 -1.12
CA HIS A 122 13.23 -6.38 -2.55
C HIS A 122 13.92 -7.45 -3.39
N PHE A 123 14.74 -8.29 -2.76
CA PHE A 123 15.50 -9.39 -3.35
C PHE A 123 15.05 -10.77 -2.80
N GLY A 124 13.86 -10.84 -2.21
CA GLY A 124 13.37 -12.03 -1.53
C GLY A 124 13.88 -12.16 -0.10
N THR A 125 13.52 -13.27 0.55
CA THR A 125 13.95 -13.64 1.90
C THR A 125 14.18 -15.15 1.96
N PRO A 126 15.27 -15.63 2.59
CA PRO A 126 15.47 -17.07 2.80
C PRO A 126 14.35 -17.69 3.64
N LEU A 127 13.63 -16.89 4.43
CA LEU A 127 12.48 -17.34 5.22
C LEU A 127 11.36 -17.90 4.34
N ALA A 128 11.23 -17.46 3.09
CA ALA A 128 10.20 -17.93 2.17
C ALA A 128 10.29 -19.45 1.92
N GLY A 129 11.49 -20.00 1.89
CA GLY A 129 11.71 -21.44 1.67
C GLY A 129 11.08 -22.33 2.74
N PHE A 130 10.96 -21.84 3.98
CA PHE A 130 10.32 -22.57 5.07
C PHE A 130 8.79 -22.71 4.90
N PHE A 131 8.17 -21.86 4.07
CA PHE A 131 6.73 -21.91 3.79
C PHE A 131 6.38 -22.71 2.53
N THR A 132 7.38 -23.08 1.72
CA THR A 132 7.20 -23.87 0.49
C THR A 132 7.52 -25.36 0.68
N SER A 133 8.01 -25.75 1.86
CA SER A 133 8.48 -27.10 2.19
C SER A 133 7.50 -27.92 3.03
N ALA A 134 6.20 -27.66 2.90
CA ALA A 134 5.12 -28.45 3.52
C ALA A 134 4.44 -29.35 2.49
#